data_AF-A0A428PL86-F1
#
_entry.id   AF-A0A428PL86-F1
#
_cell.length_a   1.000
_cell.length_b   1.000
_cell.length_c   1.000
_cell.angle_alpha   90.00
_cell.angle_beta   90.00
_cell.angle_gamma   90.00
#
_symmetry.space_group_name_H-M   'P 1'
#
loop_
_entity.id
_entity.type
_entity.pdbx_description
1 polymer ?
#
loop_
_entity_poly.entity_id
_entity_poly.type
_entity_poly.pdbx_seq_one_letter_code
_entity_poly.pdbx_strand_id
1 'polypeptide(L)'
;MAPHVTSWEELLWVSEEVDEDTGDFQYTMFATVKDDMIYYGQLNKPKADISFQHTTDSLARIPDEDIFPRWPQGLTLTKAAEELPPDVFIKRPRLALYDIFLKHKVVHLLPKGLVEEAEG
;
A
#
# COMPACT_ATOMS: atom_id res chain seq x y z
N MET A 1 -10.14 -13.04 2.44
CA MET A 1 -9.38 -13.39 3.66
C MET A 1 -8.01 -12.76 3.55
N ALA A 2 -7.44 -12.28 4.66
CA ALA A 2 -6.05 -11.83 4.66
C ALA A 2 -5.11 -12.96 4.21
N PRO A 3 -4.02 -12.65 3.48
CA PRO A 3 -3.04 -13.65 3.07
C PRO A 3 -2.32 -14.23 4.30
N HIS A 4 -1.89 -15.48 4.19
CA HIS A 4 -0.99 -16.11 5.17
C HIS A 4 0.42 -15.95 4.64
N VAL A 5 1.22 -15.17 5.36
CA VAL A 5 2.60 -14.87 4.95
C VAL A 5 3.49 -16.04 5.33
N THR A 6 4.24 -16.58 4.39
CA THR A 6 5.21 -17.67 4.64
C THR A 6 6.66 -17.33 4.30
N SER A 7 6.86 -16.24 3.58
CA SER A 7 8.17 -15.74 3.15
C SER A 7 8.20 -14.21 3.17
N TRP A 8 9.35 -13.61 3.44
CA TRP A 8 9.49 -12.15 3.45
C TRP A 8 9.36 -11.53 2.05
N GLU A 9 9.68 -12.31 1.02
CA GLU A 9 9.57 -11.97 -0.40
C GLU A 9 8.11 -11.80 -0.87
N GLU A 10 7.14 -12.27 -0.07
CA GLU A 10 5.71 -12.05 -0.31
C GLU A 10 5.28 -10.63 0.08
N LEU A 11 6.11 -9.90 0.84
CA LEU A 11 5.84 -8.52 1.22
C LEU A 11 6.35 -7.58 0.12
N LEU A 12 5.53 -6.59 -0.23
CA LEU A 12 5.90 -5.53 -1.16
C LEU A 12 7.05 -4.68 -0.58
N TRP A 13 7.03 -4.48 0.73
CA TRP A 13 8.05 -3.77 1.50
C TRP A 13 7.85 -3.99 3.01
N VAL A 14 8.91 -3.75 3.78
CA VAL A 14 8.91 -3.69 5.25
C VAL A 14 9.75 -2.51 5.71
N SER A 15 9.19 -1.59 6.48
CA SER A 15 9.87 -0.40 7.01
C SER A 15 9.66 -0.24 8.50
N GLU A 16 10.59 0.43 9.16
CA GLU A 16 10.43 0.89 10.54
C GLU A 16 10.28 2.40 10.53
N GLU A 17 9.32 2.89 11.29
CA GLU A 17 9.22 4.30 11.65
C GLU A 17 10.02 4.53 12.92
N VAL A 18 10.86 5.56 12.87
CA VAL A 18 11.65 6.06 14.01
C VAL A 18 11.31 7.52 14.21
N ASP A 19 11.32 7.96 15.46
CA ASP A 19 11.19 9.38 15.76
C ASP A 19 12.44 10.13 15.24
N GLU A 20 12.23 11.18 14.45
CA GLU A 20 13.34 11.88 13.77
C GLU A 20 14.25 12.65 14.75
N ASP A 21 13.72 13.08 15.90
CA ASP A 21 14.45 13.88 16.88
C ASP A 21 15.27 13.01 17.85
N THR A 22 14.68 11.89 18.29
CA THR A 22 15.23 11.00 19.32
C THR A 22 15.88 9.74 18.74
N GLY A 23 15.50 9.34 17.53
CA GLY A 23 15.87 8.07 16.92
C GLY A 23 15.13 6.87 17.50
N ASP A 24 14.16 7.09 18.39
CA ASP A 24 13.44 6.02 19.08
C ASP A 24 12.49 5.29 18.12
N PHE A 25 12.52 3.96 18.17
CA PHE A 25 11.61 3.10 17.43
C PHE A 25 10.14 3.40 17.78
N GLN A 26 9.30 3.53 16.75
CA GLN A 26 7.86 3.76 16.90
C GLN A 26 7.06 2.52 16.52
N TYR A 27 7.24 2.02 15.29
CA TYR A 27 6.54 0.83 14.79
C TYR A 27 7.21 0.27 13.53
N THR A 28 6.96 -1.00 13.24
CA THR A 28 7.23 -1.61 11.93
C THR A 28 5.94 -1.66 11.12
N MET A 29 6.05 -1.41 9.84
CA MET A 29 4.94 -1.44 8.88
C MET A 29 5.35 -2.19 7.62
N PHE A 30 4.35 -2.80 6.98
CA PHE A 30 4.54 -3.62 5.79
C PHE A 30 3.25 -3.71 4.99
N ALA A 31 3.38 -4.10 3.74
CA ALA A 31 2.25 -4.41 2.88
C ALA A 31 2.51 -5.66 2.04
N THR A 32 1.44 -6.31 1.61
CA THR A 32 1.47 -7.41 0.65
C THR A 32 0.30 -7.29 -0.33
N VAL A 33 0.37 -8.02 -1.43
CA VAL A 33 -0.69 -8.09 -2.45
C VAL A 33 -1.14 -9.54 -2.61
N LYS A 34 -2.46 -9.75 -2.62
CA LYS A 34 -3.06 -11.04 -2.95
C LYS A 34 -4.36 -10.83 -3.69
N ASP A 35 -4.52 -11.52 -4.82
CA ASP A 35 -5.72 -11.45 -5.67
C ASP A 35 -6.09 -9.99 -6.00
N ASP A 36 -5.09 -9.19 -6.41
CA ASP A 36 -5.17 -7.74 -6.68
C ASP A 36 -5.60 -6.84 -5.51
N MET A 37 -5.81 -7.41 -4.32
CA MET A 37 -6.10 -6.67 -3.10
C MET A 37 -4.82 -6.36 -2.34
N ILE A 38 -4.75 -5.17 -1.78
CA ILE A 38 -3.60 -4.73 -0.98
C ILE A 38 -3.95 -4.88 0.50
N TYR A 39 -3.02 -5.50 1.23
CA TYR A 39 -3.11 -5.69 2.67
C TYR A 39 -1.97 -4.94 3.34
N TYR A 40 -2.29 -4.26 4.42
CA TYR A 40 -1.36 -3.47 5.20
C TYR A 40 -1.37 -3.94 6.65
N GLY A 41 -0.19 -3.97 7.25
CA GLY A 41 -0.01 -4.33 8.65
C GLY A 41 0.97 -3.38 9.33
N GLN A 42 0.73 -3.17 10.62
CA GLN A 42 1.56 -2.37 11.49
C GLN A 42 1.72 -3.08 12.83
N LEU A 43 2.94 -3.11 13.35
CA LEU A 43 3.29 -3.77 14.61
C LEU A 43 4.19 -2.85 15.43
N ASN A 44 3.90 -2.72 16.73
CA ASN A 44 4.81 -2.08 17.68
C ASN A 44 5.91 -3.08 18.11
N LYS A 45 6.69 -3.56 17.14
CA LYS A 45 7.81 -4.50 17.31
C LYS A 45 8.88 -4.20 16.26
N PRO A 46 10.18 -4.22 16.60
CA PRO A 46 11.25 -4.12 15.61
C PRO A 46 11.22 -5.28 14.63
N LYS A 47 11.72 -5.07 13.41
CA LYS A 47 11.81 -6.08 12.33
C LYS A 47 12.47 -7.36 12.78
N ALA A 48 13.51 -7.26 13.61
CA ALA A 48 14.25 -8.41 14.12
C ALA A 48 13.40 -9.37 14.99
N ASP A 49 12.29 -8.86 15.56
CA ASP A 49 11.44 -9.59 16.50
C ASP A 49 10.07 -10.00 15.90
N ILE A 50 9.86 -9.74 14.60
CA ILE A 50 8.61 -10.08 13.91
C ILE A 50 8.69 -11.50 13.36
N SER A 51 7.62 -12.26 13.56
CA SER A 51 7.43 -13.58 12.98
C SER A 51 6.39 -13.50 11.86
N PHE A 52 6.38 -14.49 10.97
CA PHE A 52 5.36 -14.58 9.93
C PHE A 52 3.92 -14.62 10.47
N GLN A 53 3.73 -15.21 11.65
CA GLN A 53 2.42 -15.21 12.33
C GLN A 53 2.02 -13.80 12.75
N HIS A 54 2.94 -13.03 13.36
CA HIS A 54 2.68 -11.62 13.71
C HIS A 54 2.30 -10.81 12.47
N THR A 55 3.02 -10.99 11.36
CA THR A 55 2.74 -10.35 10.08
C THR A 55 1.32 -10.70 9.63
N THR A 56 1.02 -12.00 9.50
CA THR A 56 -0.28 -12.52 9.05
C THR A 56 -1.44 -11.98 9.86
N ASP A 57 -1.32 -11.98 11.20
CA ASP A 57 -2.41 -11.58 12.10
C ASP A 57 -2.70 -10.08 12.06
N SER A 58 -1.71 -9.27 11.68
CA SER A 58 -1.84 -7.81 11.63
C SER A 58 -2.34 -7.28 10.28
N LEU A 59 -2.41 -8.13 9.25
CA LEU A 59 -2.78 -7.70 7.90
C LEU A 59 -4.27 -7.40 7.80
N ALA A 60 -4.58 -6.13 7.50
CA ALA A 60 -5.91 -5.67 7.15
C ALA A 60 -5.96 -5.26 5.68
N ARG A 61 -7.07 -5.57 5.00
CA ARG A 61 -7.28 -5.12 3.62
C ARG A 61 -7.44 -3.60 3.60
N ILE A 62 -6.70 -2.93 2.71
CA ILE A 62 -6.99 -1.54 2.35
C ILE A 62 -8.18 -1.52 1.37
N PRO A 63 -9.24 -0.73 1.62
CA PRO A 63 -10.31 -0.53 0.65
C PRO A 63 -9.78 0.07 -0.66
N ASP A 64 -10.22 -0.45 -1.80
CA ASP A 64 -9.75 0.03 -3.11
C ASP A 64 -10.04 1.53 -3.30
N GLU A 65 -11.16 2.02 -2.75
CA GLU A 65 -11.59 3.42 -2.77
C GLU A 65 -10.69 4.38 -1.99
N ASP A 66 -9.85 3.87 -1.09
CA ASP A 66 -8.83 4.66 -0.39
C ASP A 66 -7.60 4.89 -1.27
N ILE A 67 -7.39 4.07 -2.30
CA ILE A 67 -6.19 4.08 -3.13
C ILE A 67 -6.51 4.55 -4.55
N PHE A 68 -7.54 3.99 -5.16
CA PHE A 68 -7.88 4.18 -6.56
C PHE A 68 -9.07 5.13 -6.71
N PRO A 69 -9.00 6.10 -7.64
CA PRO A 69 -10.12 6.98 -7.91
C PRO A 69 -11.24 6.18 -8.58
N ARG A 70 -12.49 6.62 -8.33
CA ARG A 70 -13.58 6.26 -9.24
C ARG A 70 -13.29 6.87 -10.61
N TRP A 71 -13.78 6.23 -11.67
CA TRP A 71 -13.63 6.76 -13.02
C TRP A 71 -14.12 8.22 -13.09
N PRO A 72 -13.25 9.19 -13.39
CA PRO A 72 -13.60 10.59 -13.33
C PRO A 72 -14.60 10.93 -14.43
N GLN A 73 -15.65 11.66 -14.06
CA GLN A 73 -16.62 12.20 -15.01
C GLN A 73 -16.06 13.52 -15.56
N GLY A 74 -16.09 13.70 -16.89
CA GLY A 74 -15.65 14.94 -17.54
C GLY A 74 -14.17 14.99 -17.94
N LEU A 75 -13.40 13.92 -17.71
CA LEU A 75 -12.05 13.76 -18.27
C LEU A 75 -12.08 12.80 -19.46
N THR A 76 -11.39 13.16 -20.54
CA THR A 76 -11.19 12.27 -21.69
C THR A 76 -10.03 11.32 -21.40
N LEU A 77 -10.31 10.25 -20.66
CA LEU A 77 -9.34 9.19 -20.38
C LEU A 77 -9.52 8.00 -21.32
N THR A 78 -8.42 7.35 -21.66
CA THR A 78 -8.42 6.10 -22.43
C THR A 78 -8.40 4.93 -21.47
N LYS A 79 -9.34 3.98 -21.62
CA LYS A 79 -9.32 2.75 -20.83
C LYS A 79 -8.41 1.73 -21.51
N ALA A 80 -7.48 1.15 -20.75
CA ALA A 80 -6.68 0.05 -21.24
C ALA A 80 -7.55 -1.17 -21.58
N ALA A 81 -7.07 -2.00 -22.51
CA ALA A 81 -7.68 -3.30 -22.78
C ALA A 81 -7.65 -4.19 -21.53
N GLU A 82 -8.58 -5.14 -21.43
CA GLU A 82 -8.64 -6.07 -20.31
C GLU A 82 -7.39 -6.96 -20.24
N GLU A 83 -6.91 -7.40 -21.41
CA GLU A 83 -5.64 -8.10 -21.54
C GLU A 83 -4.56 -7.13 -22.01
N LEU A 84 -3.54 -6.94 -21.18
CA LEU A 84 -2.37 -6.14 -21.53
C LEU A 84 -1.31 -7.02 -22.21
N PRO A 85 -0.57 -6.49 -23.20
CA PRO A 85 0.62 -7.14 -23.72
C PRO A 85 1.64 -7.42 -22.60
N PRO A 86 2.44 -8.50 -22.71
CA PRO A 86 3.37 -8.92 -21.66
C PRO A 86 4.50 -7.92 -21.36
N ASP A 87 4.74 -6.96 -22.27
CA ASP A 87 5.75 -5.91 -22.16
C ASP A 87 5.21 -4.59 -21.58
N VAL A 88 3.95 -4.55 -21.16
CA VAL A 88 3.36 -3.41 -20.46
C VAL A 88 3.55 -3.53 -18.96
N PHE A 89 4.23 -2.53 -18.38
CA PHE A 89 4.39 -2.43 -16.93
C PHE A 89 3.38 -1.43 -16.35
N ILE A 90 2.54 -1.90 -15.42
CA ILE A 90 1.60 -1.04 -14.69
C ILE A 90 2.33 -0.39 -13.51
N LYS A 91 2.39 0.94 -13.49
CA LYS A 91 2.87 1.68 -12.32
C LYS A 91 1.88 1.51 -11.17
N ARG A 92 2.39 1.08 -10.01
CA ARG A 92 1.57 0.93 -8.79
C ARG A 92 1.65 2.21 -7.93
N PRO A 93 0.56 2.57 -7.23
CA PRO A 93 0.60 3.64 -6.23
C PRO A 93 1.70 3.37 -5.19
N ARG A 94 2.45 4.41 -4.80
CA ARG A 94 3.48 4.28 -3.76
C ARG A 94 2.80 4.26 -2.39
N LEU A 95 2.55 3.06 -1.89
CA LEU A 95 1.88 2.86 -0.59
C LEU A 95 2.83 2.84 0.61
N ALA A 96 4.12 3.07 0.41
CA ALA A 96 5.09 3.16 1.49
C ALA A 96 4.79 4.30 2.49
N LEU A 97 3.96 5.28 2.11
CA LEU A 97 3.54 6.39 2.96
C LEU A 97 2.06 6.27 3.40
N TYR A 98 1.40 5.14 3.14
CA TYR A 98 -0.04 4.96 3.40
C TYR A 98 -0.38 5.26 4.87
N ASP A 99 0.50 4.86 5.79
CA ASP A 99 0.39 5.10 7.22
C ASP A 99 0.44 6.59 7.57
N ILE A 100 1.32 7.36 6.91
CA ILE A 100 1.39 8.82 7.07
C ILE A 100 0.09 9.45 6.58
N PHE A 101 -0.41 9.04 5.40
CA PHE A 101 -1.70 9.53 4.91
C PHE A 101 -2.86 9.19 5.86
N LEU A 102 -2.84 8.00 6.47
CA LEU A 102 -3.84 7.57 7.45
C LEU A 102 -3.75 8.40 8.74
N LYS A 103 -2.55 8.54 9.31
CA LYS A 103 -2.26 9.33 10.53
C LYS A 103 -2.72 10.78 10.40
N HIS A 104 -2.48 11.38 9.25
CA HIS A 104 -2.87 12.77 8.95
C HIS A 104 -4.30 12.90 8.41
N LYS A 105 -5.05 11.80 8.25
CA LYS A 105 -6.43 11.76 7.72
C LYS A 105 -6.56 12.37 6.31
N VAL A 106 -5.54 12.15 5.48
CA VAL A 106 -5.42 12.66 4.11
C VAL A 106 -5.29 11.55 3.06
N VAL A 107 -5.77 10.35 3.37
CA VAL A 107 -5.80 9.18 2.46
C VAL A 107 -6.45 9.53 1.10
N HIS A 108 -7.45 10.41 1.09
CA HIS A 108 -8.10 10.92 -0.13
C HIS A 108 -7.14 11.58 -1.13
N LEU A 109 -5.92 11.95 -0.73
CA LEU A 109 -4.89 12.47 -1.63
C LEU A 109 -4.29 11.39 -2.54
N LEU A 110 -4.31 10.12 -2.13
CA LEU A 110 -3.82 9.00 -2.96
C LEU A 110 -4.59 8.89 -4.29
N PRO A 111 -5.94 8.72 -4.28
CA PRO A 111 -6.68 8.64 -5.53
C PRO A 111 -6.62 9.95 -6.33
N LYS A 112 -6.53 11.10 -5.65
CA LYS A 112 -6.38 12.40 -6.32
C LYS A 112 -5.06 12.49 -7.09
N GLY A 113 -3.94 12.10 -6.48
CA GLY A 113 -2.63 12.09 -7.12
C GLY A 113 -2.56 11.17 -8.34
N LEU A 114 -3.31 10.06 -8.34
CA LEU A 114 -3.42 9.19 -9.51
C LEU A 114 -4.16 9.84 -10.68
N VAL A 115 -5.21 10.64 -10.41
CA VAL A 115 -5.90 11.41 -11.45
C VAL A 115 -4.97 12.49 -12.00
N GLU A 116 -4.28 13.23 -11.13
CA GLU A 116 -3.33 14.27 -11.53
C GLU A 116 -2.18 13.70 -12.38
N GLU A 117 -1.68 12.49 -12.07
CA GLU A 117 -0.68 11.79 -12.90
C GLU A 117 -1.23 11.40 -14.27
N ALA A 118 -2.52 11.04 -14.38
CA ALA A 118 -3.13 10.65 -15.66
C ALA A 118 -3.44 11.84 -16.58
N GLU A 119 -3.52 13.06 -16.04
CA GLU A 119 -3.76 14.29 -16.80
C GLU A 119 -2.47 14.92 -17.37
N GLY A 120 -1.31 14.60 -16.80
CA GLY A 120 0.00 15.16 -17.17
C GLY A 120 0.71 14.42 -18.29
#